data_AF-A0A3M1DXD4-F1
#
_entry.id   AF-A0A3M1DXD4-F1
#
_cell.length_a   1.000
_cell.length_b   1.000
_cell.length_c   1.000
_cell.angle_alpha   90.00
_cell.angle_beta   90.00
_cell.angle_gamma   90.00
#
_symmetry.space_group_name_H-M   'P 1'
#
loop_
_entity.id
_entity.type
_entity.pdbx_description
1 polymer ?
#
loop_
_entity_poly.entity_id
_entity_poly.type
_entity_poly.pdbx_seq_one_letter_code
_entity_poly.pdbx_strand_id
1 'polypeptide(L)'
;MPEPTRDKAVFFKANAGPPDETITVECDQAVFTSLRTPMGEGYRVVAASAGVRPEERRVITRVSPSHDSLCDDGRESKERVRALACYPLPTGRLCIALSLPAGNEHTGRGGLRVYTHN
;
A
#
# COMPACT_ATOMS: atom_id res chain seq x y z
N MET A 1 -11.45 24.83 -0.46
CA MET A 1 -11.06 23.62 0.30
C MET A 1 -11.44 22.41 -0.55
N PRO A 2 -10.53 21.72 -1.25
CA PRO A 2 -10.91 20.51 -1.96
C PRO A 2 -11.03 19.37 -0.94
N GLU A 3 -12.13 18.63 -0.99
CA GLU A 3 -12.32 17.43 -0.18
C GLU A 3 -11.24 16.38 -0.48
N PRO A 4 -10.76 15.62 0.52
CA PRO A 4 -9.88 14.48 0.26
C PRO A 4 -10.67 13.43 -0.54
N THR A 5 -10.25 13.24 -1.79
CA THR A 5 -10.80 12.25 -2.72
C THR A 5 -10.65 10.88 -2.10
N ARG A 6 -11.80 10.23 -1.83
CA ARG A 6 -11.90 8.87 -1.30
C ARG A 6 -11.47 7.87 -2.39
N ASP A 7 -10.17 7.73 -2.60
CA ASP A 7 -9.63 6.66 -3.44
C ASP A 7 -9.69 5.35 -2.64
N LYS A 8 -10.81 4.64 -2.81
CA LYS A 8 -11.04 3.29 -2.29
C LYS A 8 -10.43 2.27 -3.26
N ALA A 9 -9.59 1.36 -2.76
CA ALA A 9 -9.24 0.14 -3.48
C ALA A 9 -9.39 -1.06 -2.54
N VAL A 10 -10.08 -2.10 -3.00
CA VAL A 10 -10.46 -3.33 -2.29
C VAL A 10 -9.97 -4.51 -3.15
N PHE A 11 -9.40 -5.55 -2.53
CA PHE A 11 -8.63 -6.63 -3.20
C PHE A 11 -9.37 -7.97 -3.28
N PHE A 12 -8.72 -8.96 -3.96
CA PHE A 12 -9.27 -10.29 -4.24
C PHE A 12 -8.38 -11.55 -3.89
N LYS A 13 -8.83 -12.53 -3.07
CA LYS A 13 -8.73 -14.02 -3.23
C LYS A 13 -9.91 -14.73 -3.99
N ALA A 14 -9.79 -14.96 -5.30
CA ALA A 14 -10.77 -15.72 -6.09
C ALA A 14 -10.66 -17.25 -5.90
N ASN A 15 -11.76 -17.92 -5.53
CA ASN A 15 -11.94 -19.36 -5.75
C ASN A 15 -12.66 -19.54 -7.09
N ALA A 16 -11.99 -20.10 -8.10
CA ALA A 16 -12.60 -20.32 -9.41
C ALA A 16 -13.66 -21.43 -9.36
N GLY A 17 -14.92 -21.04 -9.18
CA GLY A 17 -16.09 -21.86 -9.51
C GLY A 17 -16.33 -21.89 -11.03
N PRO A 18 -17.30 -22.71 -11.51
CA PRO A 18 -17.69 -22.76 -12.91
C PRO A 18 -18.00 -21.37 -13.49
N PRO A 19 -17.90 -21.18 -14.83
CA PRO A 19 -17.84 -19.87 -15.48
C PRO A 19 -19.06 -18.94 -15.31
N ASP A 20 -20.15 -19.43 -14.71
CA ASP A 20 -21.37 -18.66 -14.39
C ASP A 20 -21.52 -18.33 -12.89
N GLU A 21 -20.55 -18.73 -12.06
CA GLU A 21 -20.59 -18.48 -10.61
C GLU A 21 -19.82 -17.20 -10.27
N THR A 22 -20.49 -16.25 -9.62
CA THR A 22 -19.84 -15.02 -9.15
C THR A 22 -18.83 -15.38 -8.07
N ILE A 23 -17.55 -15.30 -8.41
CA ILE A 23 -16.48 -15.56 -7.45
C ILE A 23 -16.45 -14.40 -6.45
N THR A 24 -16.93 -14.68 -5.25
CA THR A 24 -16.81 -13.75 -4.12
C THR A 24 -15.48 -13.95 -3.45
N VAL A 25 -14.96 -12.84 -2.96
CA VAL A 25 -13.61 -12.77 -2.54
C VAL A 25 -13.44 -11.96 -1.28
N GLU A 26 -12.80 -12.57 -0.29
CA GLU A 26 -12.45 -11.92 0.97
C GLU A 26 -11.06 -11.32 0.92
N CYS A 27 -10.94 -10.09 1.41
CA CYS A 27 -9.67 -9.40 1.54
C CYS A 27 -9.55 -8.63 2.84
N ASP A 28 -8.31 -8.58 3.30
CA ASP A 28 -7.88 -7.70 4.36
C ASP A 28 -7.12 -6.53 3.75
N GLN A 29 -6.98 -5.46 4.53
CA GLN A 29 -6.34 -4.24 4.07
C GLN A 29 -5.31 -3.75 5.08
N ALA A 30 -4.23 -3.17 4.59
CA ALA A 30 -3.25 -2.47 5.41
C ALA A 30 -2.71 -1.20 4.74
N VAL A 31 -2.59 -0.14 5.51
CA VAL A 31 -1.96 1.11 5.07
C VAL A 31 -0.52 1.13 5.54
N PHE A 32 0.41 1.22 4.59
CA PHE A 32 1.84 1.36 4.84
C PHE A 32 2.31 2.74 4.37
N THR A 33 2.85 3.54 5.28
CA THR A 33 3.39 4.86 4.94
C THR A 33 4.36 5.34 6.01
N SER A 34 5.05 6.45 5.73
CA SER A 34 5.94 7.12 6.69
C SER A 34 5.13 7.93 7.71
N LEU A 35 5.36 7.66 8.99
CA LEU A 35 4.86 8.46 10.11
C LEU A 35 6.01 9.12 10.86
N ARG A 36 5.78 10.37 11.27
CA ARG A 36 6.58 11.03 12.30
C ARG A 36 6.11 10.54 13.66
N THR A 37 7.05 10.09 14.49
CA THR A 37 6.80 9.77 15.90
C THR A 37 7.84 10.46 16.77
N PRO A 38 7.58 10.67 18.07
CA PRO A 38 8.58 11.23 18.99
C PRO A 38 9.91 10.43 19.03
N MET A 39 9.86 9.14 18.68
CA MET A 39 11.01 8.24 18.64
C MET A 39 11.70 8.17 17.26
N GLY A 40 11.27 8.97 16.28
CA GLY A 40 11.85 9.03 14.94
C GLY A 40 10.84 8.94 13.82
N GLU A 41 11.34 8.98 12.58
CA GLU A 41 10.57 8.93 11.35
C GLU A 41 10.81 7.60 10.64
N GLY A 42 9.78 7.01 10.04
CA GLY A 42 9.95 5.78 9.28
C GLY A 42 8.66 5.14 8.79
N TYR A 43 8.81 4.34 7.74
CA TYR A 43 7.74 3.58 7.13
C TYR A 43 7.29 2.42 8.03
N ARG A 44 5.98 2.31 8.21
CA ARG A 44 5.36 1.27 9.01
C ARG A 44 3.92 1.05 8.56
N VAL A 45 3.34 -0.08 8.95
CA VAL A 45 1.89 -0.29 8.83
C VAL A 45 1.19 0.56 9.88
N VAL A 46 0.39 1.54 9.44
CA VAL A 46 -0.25 2.55 10.30
C VAL A 46 -1.71 2.23 10.61
N ALA A 47 -2.35 1.44 9.74
CA ALA A 47 -3.70 0.92 9.90
C ALA A 47 -3.76 -0.44 9.22
N ALA A 48 -4.58 -1.35 9.76
CA ALA A 48 -4.84 -2.65 9.14
C ALA A 48 -6.17 -3.22 9.63
N SER A 49 -6.84 -4.01 8.79
CA SER A 49 -7.99 -4.81 9.20
C SER A 49 -7.59 -5.90 10.20
N ALA A 50 -8.58 -6.45 10.91
CA ALA A 50 -8.36 -7.43 11.96
C ALA A 50 -7.73 -8.75 11.44
N GLY A 51 -7.96 -9.11 10.18
CA GLY A 51 -7.42 -10.32 9.58
C GLY A 51 -5.95 -10.24 9.15
N VAL A 52 -5.33 -9.04 9.15
CA VAL A 52 -3.89 -8.90 8.85
C VAL A 52 -3.05 -9.34 10.06
N ARG A 53 -2.39 -10.48 9.92
CA ARG A 53 -1.66 -11.14 11.00
C ARG A 53 -0.30 -10.48 11.28
N PRO A 54 0.24 -10.59 12.51
CA PRO A 54 1.51 -9.97 12.87
C PRO A 54 2.70 -10.36 11.96
N GLU A 55 2.78 -11.62 11.55
CA GLU A 55 3.81 -12.12 10.63
C GLU A 55 3.71 -11.51 9.22
N GLU A 56 2.49 -11.24 8.76
CA GLU A 56 2.24 -10.56 7.48
C GLU A 56 2.65 -9.09 7.57
N ARG A 57 2.31 -8.40 8.67
CA ARG A 57 2.72 -7.00 8.91
C ARG A 57 4.23 -6.84 8.87
N ARG A 58 5.00 -7.81 9.37
CA ARG A 58 6.47 -7.81 9.31
C ARG A 58 6.97 -7.91 7.88
N VAL A 59 6.39 -8.78 7.06
CA VAL A 59 6.75 -8.92 5.64
C VAL A 59 6.36 -7.67 4.87
N ILE A 60 5.14 -7.15 5.05
CA ILE A 60 4.68 -5.89 4.44
C ILE A 60 5.66 -4.76 4.77
N THR A 61 6.03 -4.61 6.04
CA THR A 61 6.99 -3.57 6.46
C THR A 61 8.37 -3.72 5.83
N ARG A 62 8.79 -4.97 5.57
CA ARG A 62 10.11 -5.27 4.98
C ARG A 62 10.15 -5.11 3.47
N VAL A 63 9.05 -5.41 2.78
CA VAL A 63 9.02 -5.57 1.32
C VAL A 63 8.30 -4.42 0.62
N SER A 64 7.35 -3.76 1.29
CA SER A 64 6.62 -2.66 0.65
C SER A 64 7.55 -1.49 0.31
N PRO A 65 7.36 -0.86 -0.86
CA PRO A 65 8.20 0.22 -1.35
C PRO A 65 8.17 1.41 -0.39
N SER A 66 9.34 2.00 -0.16
CA SER A 66 9.52 3.07 0.81
C SER A 66 9.70 4.42 0.11
N HIS A 67 10.52 5.31 0.66
CA HIS A 67 10.84 6.57 0.02
C HIS A 67 11.58 6.37 -1.30
N ASP A 68 11.39 7.31 -2.23
CA ASP A 68 12.08 7.36 -3.52
C ASP A 68 11.93 6.09 -4.38
N SER A 69 10.89 5.30 -4.10
CA SER A 69 10.66 4.01 -4.74
C SER A 69 9.83 4.11 -6.03
N LEU A 70 9.36 5.30 -6.38
CA LEU A 70 8.64 5.58 -7.61
C LEU A 70 9.60 6.31 -8.57
N CYS A 71 9.73 5.79 -9.78
CA CYS A 71 10.63 6.37 -10.80
C CYS A 71 10.18 7.74 -11.32
N ASP A 72 8.91 8.09 -11.10
CA ASP A 72 8.31 9.36 -11.46
C ASP A 72 7.61 9.91 -10.22
N ASP A 73 7.81 11.20 -9.96
CA ASP A 73 7.24 11.90 -8.82
C ASP A 73 5.89 12.58 -9.19
N GLY A 74 5.48 12.46 -10.45
CA GLY A 74 4.22 12.96 -10.98
C GLY A 74 4.16 14.48 -11.09
N ARG A 75 5.28 15.19 -10.93
CA ARG A 75 5.32 16.67 -11.05
C ARG A 75 5.29 17.13 -12.51
N GLU A 76 5.88 16.34 -13.40
CA GLU A 76 5.93 16.63 -14.85
C GLU A 76 4.77 15.98 -15.62
N SER A 77 4.17 14.91 -15.08
CA SER A 77 3.10 14.16 -15.74
C SER A 77 1.71 14.63 -15.28
N LYS A 78 0.79 14.85 -16.22
CA LYS A 78 -0.63 15.15 -15.90
C LYS A 78 -1.37 13.94 -15.31
N GLU A 79 -0.76 12.76 -15.35
CA GLU A 79 -1.33 11.51 -14.86
C GLU A 79 -0.87 11.23 -13.42
N ARG A 80 -1.77 10.63 -12.61
CA ARG A 80 -1.40 10.20 -11.26
C ARG A 80 -0.47 8.99 -11.35
N VAL A 81 0.78 9.15 -10.93
CA VAL A 81 1.74 8.05 -10.84
C VAL A 81 1.23 6.98 -9.88
N ARG A 82 1.25 5.72 -10.32
CA ARG A 82 0.90 4.54 -9.53
C ARG A 82 1.89 3.43 -9.79
N ALA A 83 2.28 2.71 -8.73
CA ALA A 83 3.03 1.47 -8.86
C ALA A 83 2.25 0.32 -8.20
N LEU A 84 2.34 -0.86 -8.80
CA LEU A 84 1.77 -2.09 -8.27
C LEU A 84 2.89 -3.07 -7.97
N ALA A 85 2.89 -3.63 -6.76
CA ALA A 85 3.76 -4.75 -6.40
C ALA A 85 2.92 -5.92 -5.90
N CYS A 86 3.33 -7.14 -6.22
CA CYS A 86 2.69 -8.36 -5.75
C CYS A 86 3.74 -9.27 -5.11
N TYR A 87 3.47 -9.75 -3.90
CA TYR A 87 4.39 -10.66 -3.22
C TYR A 87 3.66 -11.64 -2.29
N PRO A 88 4.20 -12.87 -2.13
CA PRO A 88 3.60 -13.85 -1.23
C PRO A 88 3.76 -13.44 0.23
N LEU A 89 2.75 -13.75 1.04
CA LEU A 89 2.76 -13.63 2.49
C LEU A 89 3.02 -15.00 3.13
N PRO A 90 3.61 -15.04 4.34
CA PRO A 90 4.01 -16.28 5.00
C PRO A 90 2.84 -17.20 5.36
N THR A 91 1.61 -16.67 5.33
CA THR A 91 0.35 -17.38 5.58
C THR A 91 -0.21 -18.08 4.33
N GLY A 92 0.50 -18.00 3.20
CA GLY A 92 0.02 -18.50 1.90
C GLY A 92 -0.94 -17.54 1.18
N ARG A 93 -1.14 -16.32 1.72
CA ARG A 93 -1.88 -15.25 1.04
C ARG A 93 -1.00 -14.52 0.03
N LEU A 94 -1.63 -13.82 -0.90
CA LEU A 94 -0.96 -12.89 -1.81
C LEU A 94 -1.21 -11.45 -1.33
N CYS A 95 -0.15 -10.64 -1.25
CA CYS A 95 -0.27 -9.21 -1.08
C CYS A 95 -0.26 -8.52 -2.44
N ILE A 96 -1.14 -7.53 -2.61
CA ILE A 96 -1.16 -6.63 -3.75
C ILE A 96 -1.03 -5.21 -3.19
N ALA A 97 0.10 -4.57 -3.46
CA ALA A 97 0.47 -3.28 -2.91
C ALA A 97 0.35 -2.20 -3.99
N LEU A 98 -0.64 -1.32 -3.85
CA LEU A 98 -0.78 -0.12 -4.69
C LEU A 98 -0.08 1.06 -4.02
N SER A 99 0.96 1.56 -4.66
CA SER A 99 1.81 2.65 -4.15
C SER A 99 1.61 3.93 -4.94
N LEU A 100 1.49 5.04 -4.21
CA LEU A 100 1.18 6.36 -4.74
C LEU A 100 2.09 7.42 -4.09
N PRO A 101 2.44 8.49 -4.82
CA PRO A 101 3.03 9.67 -4.20
C PRO A 101 2.11 10.25 -3.13
N ALA A 102 2.67 10.61 -1.99
CA ALA A 102 1.95 11.06 -0.79
C ALA A 102 2.52 12.35 -0.22
N GLY A 103 2.94 13.27 -1.10
CA GLY A 103 3.57 14.53 -0.74
C GLY A 103 5.07 14.38 -0.45
N ASN A 104 5.69 15.47 -0.01
CA ASN A 104 7.14 15.49 0.24
C ASN A 104 7.51 14.60 1.43
N GLU A 105 8.68 13.98 1.34
CA GLU A 105 9.23 13.22 2.45
C GLU A 105 9.49 14.11 3.69
N HIS A 106 9.28 13.53 4.87
CA HIS A 106 9.42 14.22 6.14
C HIS A 106 10.88 14.52 6.50
N THR A 107 11.80 13.64 6.12
CA THR A 107 13.22 13.88 6.30
C THR A 107 13.66 14.79 5.15
N GLY A 108 14.35 15.90 5.43
CA GLY A 108 14.83 16.86 4.41
C GLY A 108 15.87 16.30 3.42
N ARG A 109 15.87 14.99 3.16
CA ARG A 109 16.73 14.24 2.23
C ARG A 109 16.26 14.32 0.77
N GLY A 110 15.11 14.96 0.51
CA GLY A 110 14.50 15.02 -0.81
C GLY A 110 13.67 13.77 -1.11
N GLY A 111 12.89 13.80 -2.20
CA GLY A 111 12.02 12.70 -2.61
C GLY A 111 10.57 12.82 -2.11
N LEU A 112 9.70 11.95 -2.64
CA LEU A 112 8.30 11.86 -2.26
C LEU A 112 8.06 10.74 -1.27
N ARG A 113 7.23 11.03 -0.26
CA ARG A 113 6.63 10.01 0.58
C ARG A 113 5.77 9.12 -0.29
N VAL A 114 5.76 7.84 0.01
CA VAL A 114 4.92 6.84 -0.65
C VAL A 114 3.82 6.41 0.31
N TYR A 115 2.60 6.40 -0.20
CA TYR A 115 1.44 5.81 0.44
C TYR A 115 1.15 4.49 -0.27
N THR A 116 1.14 3.40 0.49
CA THR A 116 0.84 2.09 -0.05
C THR A 116 -0.41 1.52 0.60
N HIS A 117 -1.40 1.23 -0.23
CA HIS A 117 -2.58 0.46 0.16
C HIS A 117 -2.33 -1.01 -0.19
N ASN A 118 -2.31 -1.87 0.83
CA ASN A 118 -2.06 -3.32 0.73
C ASN A 118 -3.32 -4.10 1.08
#